data_AF-A0A7X7T5Q6-F1
#
_entry.id   AF-A0A7X7T5Q6-F1
#
_cell.length_a   1.000
_cell.length_b   1.000
_cell.length_c   1.000
_cell.angle_alpha   90.00
_cell.angle_beta   90.00
_cell.angle_gamma   90.00
#
_symmetry.space_group_name_H-M   'P 1'
#
loop_
_entity.id
_entity.type
_entity.pdbx_description
1 polymer ?
#
loop_
_entity_poly.entity_id
_entity_poly.type
_entity_poly.pdbx_seq_one_letter_code
_entity_poly.pdbx_strand_id
1 'polypeptide(L)' 'MACAAHEIRHGSVSVGSGPHRALVIADRGDRAFVVAVDFATPPVVGDRFAYQGLTWEVTRPKTMQRGLVACPLRRR' A
#
# COMPACT_ATOMS: atom_id res chain seq x y z
N MET A 1 -39.76 8.31 33.29
CA MET A 1 -38.98 9.56 33.14
C MET A 1 -37.54 9.27 33.52
N ALA A 2 -36.61 9.85 32.76
CA ALA A 2 -35.13 9.80 32.86
C ALA A 2 -34.45 8.43 32.58
N CYS A 3 -34.05 8.21 31.32
CA CYS A 3 -32.99 7.28 30.95
C CYS A 3 -31.63 7.97 31.08
N ALA A 4 -30.67 7.27 31.68
CA ALA A 4 -29.32 7.75 31.97
C ALA A 4 -28.51 8.06 30.71
N ALA A 5 -27.73 9.13 30.75
CA ALA A 5 -26.72 9.47 29.76
C ALA A 5 -25.57 8.45 29.82
N HIS A 6 -25.28 7.80 28.69
CA HIS A 6 -24.07 7.02 28.50
C HIS A 6 -23.16 7.82 27.57
N GLU A 7 -21.97 8.18 28.07
CA GLU A 7 -20.94 8.85 27.28
C GLU A 7 -20.62 8.06 26.02
N ILE A 8 -20.85 8.68 24.86
CA ILE A 8 -20.33 8.20 23.60
C ILE A 8 -18.83 8.48 23.64
N ARG A 9 -18.05 7.48 24.05
CA ARG A 9 -16.63 7.43 23.75
C ARG A 9 -16.51 7.65 22.24
N HIS A 10 -15.75 8.66 21.84
CA HIS A 10 -15.37 8.91 20.45
C HIS A 10 -14.58 7.71 19.92
N GLY A 11 -15.29 6.64 19.57
CA GLY A 11 -14.80 5.62 18.67
C GLY A 11 -14.72 6.29 17.31
N SER A 12 -13.49 6.58 16.88
CA SER A 12 -13.22 7.00 15.51
C SER A 12 -13.92 6.02 14.58
N VAL A 13 -14.87 6.52 13.78
CA VAL A 13 -15.43 5.77 12.67
C VAL A 13 -14.29 5.56 11.68
N SER A 14 -13.60 4.43 11.76
CA SER A 14 -12.73 3.96 10.70
C SER A 14 -13.65 3.65 9.53
N VAL A 15 -13.79 4.62 8.61
CA VAL A 15 -14.34 4.36 7.28
C VAL A 15 -13.52 3.20 6.73
N GLY A 16 -14.14 2.02 6.66
CA GLY A 16 -13.48 0.79 6.25
C GLY A 16 -13.02 0.91 4.81
N SER A 17 -11.77 1.31 4.60
CA SER A 17 -11.10 1.13 3.32
C SER A 17 -10.50 -0.27 3.34
N GLY A 18 -11.10 -1.19 2.60
CA GLY A 18 -10.43 -2.46 2.32
C GLY A 18 -9.04 -2.20 1.71
N PRO A 19 -8.13 -3.18 1.73
CA PRO A 19 -6.80 -3.00 1.17
C PRO A 19 -6.89 -2.46 -0.26
N HIS A 20 -6.15 -1.39 -0.54
CA HIS A 20 -5.99 -0.84 -1.88
C HIS A 20 -5.10 -1.77 -2.69
N ARG A 21 -5.71 -2.74 -3.34
CA ARG A 21 -5.01 -3.69 -4.20
C ARG A 21 -4.54 -3.02 -5.48
N ALA A 22 -3.23 -3.06 -5.75
CA ALA A 22 -2.64 -2.49 -6.94
C ALA A 22 -1.67 -3.48 -7.62
N LEU A 23 -1.60 -3.40 -8.95
CA LEU A 23 -0.56 -4.08 -9.72
C LEU A 23 0.70 -3.21 -9.79
N VAL A 24 1.83 -3.80 -9.40
CA VAL A 24 3.14 -3.15 -9.34
C VAL A 24 4.11 -3.90 -10.26
N ILE A 25 4.83 -3.14 -11.07
CA ILE A 25 5.98 -3.64 -11.84
C ILE A 25 7.18 -3.65 -10.89
N ALA A 26 7.54 -4.84 -10.41
CA ALA A 26 8.73 -5.09 -9.62
C ALA A 26 9.93 -5.24 -10.57
N ASP A 27 10.69 -4.16 -10.76
CA ASP A 27 11.87 -4.09 -11.63
C ASP A 27 13.17 -4.29 -10.84
N ARG A 28 13.84 -5.43 -11.08
CA ARG A 28 15.11 -5.81 -10.45
C ARG A 28 16.34 -5.31 -11.23
N GLY A 29 16.14 -4.66 -12.38
CA GLY A 29 17.18 -4.21 -13.30
C GLY A 29 17.64 -5.29 -14.29
N ASP A 30 17.74 -6.55 -13.86
CA ASP A 30 18.01 -7.71 -14.74
C ASP A 30 16.73 -8.43 -15.19
N ARG A 31 15.62 -8.24 -14.47
CA ARG A 31 14.31 -8.84 -14.73
C ARG A 31 13.19 -7.99 -14.14
N ALA A 32 12.01 -8.01 -14.76
CA ALA A 32 10.81 -7.36 -14.26
C ALA A 32 9.65 -8.35 -14.08
N PHE A 33 8.80 -8.10 -13.09
CA PHE A 33 7.61 -8.90 -12.78
C PHE A 33 6.41 -8.00 -12.52
N VAL A 34 5.20 -8.49 -12.76
CA VAL A 34 3.98 -7.84 -12.30
C VAL A 34 3.49 -8.56 -11.04
N VAL A 35 3.31 -7.81 -9.96
CA VAL A 35 2.87 -8.34 -8.66
C VAL A 35 1.64 -7.58 -8.17
N ALA A 36 0.68 -8.30 -7.57
CA ALA A 36 -0.45 -7.68 -6.91
C ALA A 36 -0.08 -7.44 -5.44
N VAL A 37 -0.18 -6.19 -4.99
CA VAL A 37 0.18 -5.76 -3.63
C VAL A 37 -1.01 -5.07 -3.01
N ASP A 38 -1.30 -5.43 -1.77
CA ASP A 38 -2.34 -4.82 -0.95
C ASP A 38 -1.72 -3.69 -0.12
N PHE A 39 -2.15 -2.45 -0.37
CA PHE A 39 -1.70 -1.27 0.38
C PHE A 39 -2.76 -0.82 1.37
N ALA A 40 -2.35 -0.25 2.50
CA ALA A 40 -3.28 0.30 3.50
C ALA A 40 -3.99 1.56 3.00
N THR A 41 -3.35 2.32 2.12
CA THR A 41 -3.85 3.53 1.46
C THR A 41 -3.58 3.42 -0.05
N PRO A 42 -4.14 4.31 -0.89
CA PRO A 42 -3.72 4.38 -2.29
C PRO A 42 -2.17 4.48 -2.37
N PRO A 43 -1.51 3.65 -3.19
CA PRO A 43 -0.07 3.54 -3.18
C PRO A 43 0.61 4.81 -3.68
N VAL A 44 1.70 5.20 -3.02
CA VAL A 44 2.52 6.38 -3.33
C VAL A 44 4.00 6.01 -3.50
N VAL A 45 4.78 6.93 -4.07
CA VAL A 45 6.24 6.78 -4.15
C VAL A 45 6.82 6.74 -2.73
N GLY A 46 7.74 5.82 -2.50
CA GLY A 46 8.35 5.56 -1.20
C GLY A 46 7.65 4.45 -0.40
N ASP A 47 6.46 4.02 -0.81
CA ASP A 47 5.81 2.85 -0.19
C ASP A 47 6.66 1.60 -0.37
N ARG A 48 6.66 0.76 0.66
CA ARG A 48 7.47 -0.46 0.70
C ARG A 48 6.62 -1.69 0.86
N PHE A 49 7.04 -2.77 0.21
CA PHE A 49 6.41 -4.08 0.36
C PHE A 49 7.45 -5.20 0.28
N ALA A 50 7.11 -6.35 0.86
CA ALA A 50 7.94 -7.54 0.79
C ALA A 50 7.51 -8.41 -0.39
N TYR A 51 8.47 -8.82 -1.22
CA TYR A 51 8.23 -9.77 -2.31
C TYR A 51 9.49 -10.61 -2.56
N GLN A 52 9.33 -11.94 -2.58
CA GLN A 52 10.43 -12.92 -2.70
C GLN A 52 11.58 -12.71 -1.71
N GLY A 53 11.27 -12.37 -0.45
CA GLY A 53 12.29 -12.19 0.60
C GLY A 53 13.16 -10.93 0.44
N LEU A 54 12.76 -10.01 -0.42
CA LEU A 54 13.35 -8.68 -0.61
C LEU A 54 12.33 -7.61 -0.25
N THR A 55 12.82 -6.49 0.28
CA THR A 55 12.03 -5.27 0.42
C THR A 55 12.12 -4.49 -0.88
N TRP A 56 10.97 -4.13 -1.43
CA TRP A 56 10.83 -3.32 -2.63
C TRP A 56 10.30 -1.95 -2.24
N GLU A 57 10.74 -0.92 -2.92
CA GLU A 57 10.28 0.46 -2.74
C GLU A 57 9.68 0.96 -4.05
N VAL A 58 8.47 1.52 -3.98
CA VAL A 58 7.80 2.15 -5.12
C VAL A 58 8.58 3.40 -5.50
N THR A 59 9.21 3.37 -6.68
CA THR A 59 10.04 4.47 -7.18
C THR A 59 9.32 5.33 -8.19
N ARG A 60 8.22 4.83 -8.78
CA ARG A 60 7.42 5.60 -9.75
C ARG A 60 5.93 5.46 -9.47
N PRO A 61 5.18 6.57 -9.52
CA PRO A 61 3.74 6.54 -9.34
C PRO A 61 3.07 5.88 -10.55
N LYS A 62 1.83 5.43 -10.35
CA LYS A 62 0.96 4.98 -11.44
C LYS A 62 0.58 6.20 -12.28
N THR A 63 0.82 6.13 -13.58
CA THR A 63 0.33 7.12 -14.55
C THR A 63 -0.64 6.45 -15.52
N MET A 64 -1.29 7.23 -16.39
CA MET A 64 -2.11 6.64 -17.46
C MET A 64 -1.28 5.78 -18.44
N GLN A 65 0.02 6.03 -18.55
CA GLN A 65 0.92 5.36 -19.49
C GLN A 65 1.76 4.25 -18.86
N ARG A 66 1.94 4.25 -17.53
CA ARG A 66 2.78 3.28 -16.81
C ARG A 66 2.09 2.80 -15.54
N GLY A 67 2.19 1.50 -15.28
CA GLY A 67 1.84 0.93 -13.97
C GLY A 67 2.74 1.48 -12.85
N LEU A 68 2.36 1.21 -11.60
CA LEU A 68 3.20 1.50 -10.44
C LEU A 68 4.54 0.74 -10.59
N VAL A 69 5.69 1.36 -10.32
CA VAL A 69 6.99 0.66 -10.45
C VAL A 69 7.71 0.66 -9.11
N ALA A 70 8.29 -0.48 -8.76
CA ALA A 70 9.11 -0.63 -7.58
C ALA A 70 10.46 -1.28 -7.89
N CYS A 71 11.48 -0.90 -7.12
CA CYS A 71 12.84 -1.45 -7.22
C CYS A 71 13.21 -2.11 -5.88
N PRO A 72 14.05 -3.16 -5.89
CA PRO A 72 14.50 -3.79 -4.65
C PRO A 72 15.44 -2.83 -3.90
N LEU A 73 15.25 -2.70 -2.60
CA LEU A 73 16.26 -2.11 -1.74
C LEU A 73 17.46 -3.05 -1.72
N ARG A 74 18.66 -2.53 -2.02
CA ARG A 74 19.89 -3.32 -1.90
C ARG A 74 20.00 -3.82 -0.46
N ARG A 75 20.20 -5.13 -0.28
CA ARG A 75 20.64 -5.66 1.02
C ARG A 75 21.99 -5.01 1.32
N ARG A 76 22.04 -4.15 2.35
CA ARG A 76 23.30 -3.68 2.91
C ARG A 76 24.04 -4.85 3.55
#